data_AF-A0A1M7KJX6-F1
#
_entry.id   AF-A0A1M7KJX6-F1
#
_cell.length_a   1.000
_cell.length_b   1.000
_cell.length_c   1.000
_cell.angle_alpha   90.00
_cell.angle_beta   90.00
_cell.angle_gamma   90.00
#
_symmetry.space_group_name_H-M   'P 1'
#
loop_
_entity.id
_entity.type
_entity.pdbx_description
1 polymer ?
#
loop_
_entity_poly.entity_id
_entity_poly.type
_entity_poly.pdbx_seq_one_letter_code
_entity_poly.pdbx_strand_id
1 'polypeptide(L)'
;MSVGNCPYPYGNTFGIYSSGNFLPVQKTQGSDVGYQNITVSEKDKGKTEYSYTSPIDKPNPLYISPELPPFLPVDNYDYKRGLLTKDEKKNNMNINLYKKDTEYNTYDTKILTGVNVSYINSPYSEYVYAGRFNSYENYVTNCIQNQQLNPFCGSRSNVSSMMRILPVREIIGKANPNHSESIEYFNGNPLKATEDIIFNTRDYPIKEVTTHSDSKITETNYQYAHEKADQRLISANMIGIPLETSTIQKKDANDVLGKLISKTETKYDNPGNLFPSSELSYDILNNIVSTEVSYDKYDEKGNLLQYTTKLGTPVTIVWGYNNTQPIAQIEGITYDQLTGQVSPSAVVSASDEDAADPSKEGLLLDALTAFRKNSFFADKKITTYTYDPLIGVTSITAPTGVREIYLYDSANRLKEVKVREKDSAGNYVLRTVKQFNYNYKP
;
A
#
# COMPACT_ATOMS: atom_id res chain seq x y z
N MET A 1 47.16 31.57 -54.90
CA MET A 1 46.73 30.20 -54.51
C MET A 1 45.32 30.33 -53.97
N SER A 2 44.33 29.82 -54.70
CA SER A 2 42.93 29.79 -54.26
C SER A 2 42.84 28.79 -53.10
N VAL A 3 42.52 29.28 -51.91
CA VAL A 3 42.17 28.44 -50.77
C VAL A 3 40.75 27.95 -51.04
N GLY A 4 40.61 26.69 -51.40
CA GLY A 4 39.32 26.08 -51.67
C GLY A 4 38.45 26.16 -50.42
N ASN A 5 37.29 26.80 -50.54
CA ASN A 5 36.26 26.73 -49.52
C ASN A 5 35.85 25.26 -49.36
N CYS A 6 35.95 24.75 -48.14
CA CYS A 6 35.45 23.43 -47.79
C CYS A 6 33.92 23.41 -48.07
N PRO A 7 33.40 22.55 -48.98
CA PRO A 7 32.02 22.64 -49.46
C PRO A 7 31.02 21.93 -48.55
N TYR A 8 31.44 21.46 -47.36
CA TYR A 8 30.56 20.79 -46.43
C TYR A 8 30.14 21.76 -45.33
N PRO A 9 28.94 22.38 -45.40
CA PRO A 9 28.33 22.95 -44.23
C PRO A 9 28.12 21.79 -43.25
N TYR A 10 28.88 21.77 -42.15
CA TYR A 10 28.51 20.95 -41.01
C TYR A 10 27.19 21.52 -40.46
N GLY A 11 26.08 21.05 -41.03
CA GLY A 11 24.76 21.26 -40.48
C GLY A 11 24.72 20.52 -39.16
N ASN A 12 25.04 21.21 -38.07
CA ASN A 12 24.85 20.67 -36.74
C ASN A 12 23.35 20.60 -36.47
N THR A 13 22.72 19.50 -36.87
CA THR A 13 21.35 19.17 -36.48
C THR A 13 21.37 18.68 -35.03
N PHE A 14 20.86 19.49 -34.11
CA PHE A 14 20.58 19.04 -32.75
C PHE A 14 19.12 18.63 -32.67
N GLY A 15 18.86 17.35 -32.39
CA GLY A 15 17.53 16.88 -32.05
C GLY A 15 17.20 17.26 -30.61
N ILE A 16 16.19 18.10 -30.40
CA ILE A 16 15.63 18.33 -29.07
C ILE A 16 14.53 17.30 -28.86
N TYR A 17 14.81 16.31 -28.03
CA TYR A 17 13.83 15.33 -27.60
C TYR A 17 13.32 15.75 -26.23
N SER A 18 12.00 15.90 -26.10
CA SER A 18 11.35 16.08 -24.80
C SER A 18 10.50 14.87 -24.52
N SER A 19 10.66 14.29 -23.33
CA SER A 19 9.75 13.29 -22.76
C SER A 19 8.59 13.95 -22.00
N GLY A 20 8.60 15.28 -21.84
CA GLY A 20 7.56 16.04 -21.15
C GLY A 20 6.42 16.41 -22.10
N ASN A 21 5.19 16.13 -21.69
CA ASN A 21 4.02 16.56 -22.45
C ASN A 21 3.74 18.05 -22.20
N PHE A 22 3.49 18.81 -23.26
CA PHE A 22 3.06 20.21 -23.16
C PHE A 22 1.59 20.35 -22.71
N LEU A 23 0.83 19.26 -22.77
CA LEU A 23 -0.51 19.13 -22.21
C LEU A 23 -0.50 18.05 -21.12
N PRO A 24 -0.94 18.36 -19.89
CA PRO A 24 -1.04 17.33 -18.86
C PRO A 24 -2.12 16.33 -19.23
N VAL A 25 -1.78 15.04 -19.18
CA VAL A 25 -2.80 13.99 -19.10
C VAL A 25 -3.50 14.14 -17.76
N GLN A 26 -4.81 14.33 -17.78
CA GLN A 26 -5.62 14.43 -16.56
C GLN A 26 -5.94 13.04 -16.03
N LYS A 27 -4.95 12.45 -15.37
CA LYS A 27 -5.07 11.13 -14.72
C LYS A 27 -6.01 11.21 -13.51
N THR A 28 -6.48 10.06 -13.06
CA THR A 28 -7.25 9.91 -11.83
C THR A 28 -6.59 8.84 -10.97
N GLN A 29 -5.90 9.24 -9.90
CA GLN A 29 -5.14 8.34 -9.01
C GLN A 29 -4.15 7.47 -9.81
N GLY A 30 -3.38 8.10 -10.70
CA GLY A 30 -2.43 7.45 -11.60
C GLY A 30 -3.04 6.74 -12.82
N SER A 31 -4.36 6.50 -12.85
CA SER A 31 -5.05 5.85 -13.98
C SER A 31 -5.38 6.81 -15.11
N ASP A 32 -5.31 6.33 -16.36
CA ASP A 32 -5.73 7.08 -17.55
C ASP A 32 -7.26 7.11 -17.72
N VAL A 33 -7.97 6.19 -17.05
CA VAL A 33 -9.43 6.11 -17.02
C VAL A 33 -9.92 6.21 -15.59
N GLY A 34 -10.83 7.15 -15.34
CA GLY A 34 -11.52 7.32 -14.06
C GLY A 34 -13.04 7.36 -14.25
N TYR A 35 -13.79 6.95 -13.23
CA TYR A 35 -15.25 6.97 -13.24
C TYR A 35 -15.75 7.95 -12.18
N GLN A 36 -16.60 8.88 -12.58
CA GLN A 36 -17.23 9.82 -11.64
C GLN A 36 -18.39 9.15 -10.89
N ASN A 37 -19.16 8.29 -11.55
CA ASN A 37 -20.30 7.58 -10.97
C ASN A 37 -20.21 6.09 -11.30
N ILE A 38 -20.31 5.24 -10.27
CA ILE A 38 -20.25 3.79 -10.40
C ILE A 38 -21.48 3.18 -9.73
N THR A 39 -22.12 2.23 -10.40
CA THR A 39 -23.18 1.42 -9.79
C THR A 39 -22.77 -0.04 -9.80
N VAL A 40 -22.75 -0.66 -8.61
CA VAL A 40 -22.51 -2.08 -8.42
C VAL A 40 -23.82 -2.72 -8.00
N SER A 41 -24.36 -3.63 -8.81
CA SER A 41 -25.61 -4.33 -8.50
C SER A 41 -25.38 -5.81 -8.26
N GLU A 42 -26.10 -6.38 -7.30
CA GLU A 42 -26.16 -7.81 -7.08
C GLU A 42 -27.59 -8.31 -7.33
N LYS A 43 -27.70 -9.39 -8.11
CA LYS A 43 -29.00 -9.96 -8.49
C LYS A 43 -29.82 -10.26 -7.24
N ASP A 44 -31.07 -9.78 -7.23
CA ASP A 44 -32.05 -9.94 -6.16
C ASP A 44 -31.68 -9.24 -4.82
N LYS A 45 -30.49 -8.64 -4.67
CA LYS A 45 -30.05 -7.95 -3.44
C LYS A 45 -30.05 -6.42 -3.51
N GLY A 46 -30.05 -5.85 -4.71
CA GLY A 46 -30.09 -4.39 -4.92
C GLY A 46 -28.81 -3.83 -5.53
N LYS A 47 -28.43 -2.62 -5.14
CA LYS A 47 -27.28 -1.91 -5.70
C LYS A 47 -26.59 -0.97 -4.71
N THR A 48 -25.33 -0.70 -4.98
CA THR A 48 -24.54 0.37 -4.37
C THR A 48 -24.13 1.38 -5.44
N GLU A 49 -24.31 2.66 -5.16
CA GLU A 49 -23.96 3.78 -6.03
C GLU A 49 -22.86 4.60 -5.37
N TYR A 50 -21.77 4.79 -6.10
CA TYR A 50 -20.60 5.55 -5.66
C TYR A 50 -20.43 6.78 -6.52
N SER A 51 -20.09 7.91 -5.91
CA SER A 51 -19.63 9.11 -6.62
C SER A 51 -18.20 9.46 -6.21
N TYR A 52 -17.36 9.76 -7.19
CA TYR A 52 -15.97 10.14 -7.01
C TYR A 52 -15.69 11.50 -7.63
N THR A 53 -14.72 12.24 -7.10
CA THR A 53 -14.19 13.42 -7.80
C THR A 53 -13.52 13.02 -9.12
N SER A 54 -13.60 13.87 -10.14
CA SER A 54 -13.08 13.58 -11.49
C SER A 54 -12.32 14.76 -12.09
N PRO A 55 -11.67 14.61 -13.26
CA PRO A 55 -11.11 15.73 -14.01
C PRO A 55 -12.12 16.83 -14.36
N ILE A 56 -13.42 16.52 -14.42
CA ILE A 56 -14.47 17.53 -14.64
C ILE A 56 -14.61 18.41 -13.40
N ASP A 57 -14.54 17.82 -12.20
CA ASP A 57 -14.69 18.53 -10.93
C ASP A 57 -13.41 19.28 -10.51
N LYS A 58 -12.25 18.69 -10.82
CA LYS A 58 -10.92 19.15 -10.41
C LYS A 58 -9.94 19.12 -11.60
N PRO A 59 -10.19 19.95 -12.64
CA PRO A 59 -9.32 19.98 -13.80
C PRO A 59 -7.93 20.50 -13.44
N ASN A 60 -6.90 20.00 -14.12
CA ASN A 60 -5.59 20.67 -14.09
C ASN A 60 -5.75 22.11 -14.63
N PRO A 61 -4.95 23.08 -14.16
CA PRO A 61 -5.05 24.44 -14.64
C PRO A 61 -4.84 24.48 -16.16
N LEU A 62 -5.70 25.22 -16.85
CA LEU A 62 -5.60 25.45 -18.30
C LEU A 62 -4.45 26.42 -18.59
N TYR A 63 -3.22 25.98 -18.35
CA TYR A 63 -2.02 26.71 -18.70
C TYR A 63 -1.22 25.90 -19.71
N ILE A 64 -1.33 26.30 -20.97
CA ILE A 64 -0.40 25.88 -22.01
C ILE A 64 0.77 26.84 -21.90
N SER A 65 1.93 26.34 -21.47
CA SER A 65 3.13 27.16 -21.48
C SER A 65 3.39 27.60 -22.92
N PRO A 66 3.48 28.91 -23.22
CA PRO A 66 3.91 29.36 -24.54
C PRO A 66 5.40 29.09 -24.78
N GLU A 67 6.11 28.56 -23.76
CA GLU A 67 7.52 28.24 -23.85
C GLU A 67 7.76 27.01 -24.72
N LEU A 68 8.76 27.12 -25.58
CA LEU A 68 9.27 26.04 -26.42
C LEU A 68 9.97 24.96 -25.57
N PRO A 69 10.14 23.73 -26.09
CA PRO A 69 10.86 22.67 -25.39
C PRO A 69 12.25 23.11 -24.88
N PRO A 70 12.72 22.56 -23.75
CA PRO A 70 12.06 21.55 -22.92
C PRO A 70 10.89 22.13 -22.10
N PHE A 71 9.72 21.50 -22.19
CA PHE A 71 8.55 21.91 -21.43
C PHE A 71 8.78 21.71 -19.93
N LEU A 72 8.34 22.67 -19.12
CA LEU A 72 8.27 22.51 -17.68
C LEU A 72 7.07 21.63 -17.32
N PRO A 73 7.19 20.76 -16.29
CA PRO A 73 6.04 20.06 -15.74
C PRO A 73 4.94 21.03 -15.36
N VAL A 74 3.73 20.67 -15.78
CA VAL A 74 2.50 21.36 -15.45
C VAL A 74 1.98 20.86 -14.11
N ASP A 75 1.33 21.76 -13.38
CA ASP A 75 0.71 21.43 -12.10
C ASP A 75 -0.24 20.23 -12.23
N ASN A 76 0.00 19.18 -11.44
CA ASN A 76 -0.81 17.97 -11.44
C ASN A 76 -1.71 17.91 -10.20
N TYR A 77 -3.03 18.03 -10.40
CA TYR A 77 -4.04 17.95 -9.33
C TYR A 77 -4.61 16.54 -9.12
N ASP A 78 -3.83 15.49 -9.42
CA ASP A 78 -4.29 14.09 -9.31
C ASP A 78 -4.78 13.72 -7.92
N TYR A 79 -4.13 14.24 -6.88
CA TYR A 79 -4.52 14.06 -5.47
C TYR A 79 -5.93 14.59 -5.13
N LYS A 80 -6.53 15.42 -5.99
CA LYS A 80 -7.90 15.95 -5.83
C LYS A 80 -8.96 15.08 -6.53
N ARG A 81 -8.55 14.06 -7.30
CA ARG A 81 -9.42 13.25 -8.17
C ARG A 81 -9.51 11.81 -7.68
N GLY A 82 -10.57 11.09 -8.03
CA GLY A 82 -10.80 9.71 -7.59
C GLY A 82 -11.16 9.59 -6.10
N LEU A 83 -11.49 10.70 -5.43
CA LEU A 83 -11.86 10.69 -4.01
C LEU A 83 -13.34 10.34 -3.88
N LEU A 84 -13.67 9.32 -3.08
CA LEU A 84 -15.04 8.87 -2.86
C LEU A 84 -15.81 9.91 -2.05
N THR A 85 -16.76 10.61 -2.67
CA THR A 85 -17.57 11.65 -2.02
C THR A 85 -18.95 11.16 -1.62
N LYS A 86 -19.48 10.11 -2.26
CA LYS A 86 -20.77 9.50 -1.90
C LYS A 86 -20.76 7.98 -1.99
N ASP A 87 -21.36 7.31 -1.02
CA ASP A 87 -21.69 5.88 -1.00
C ASP A 87 -23.17 5.71 -0.62
N GLU A 88 -24.01 5.27 -1.57
CA GLU A 88 -25.42 5.01 -1.36
C GLU A 88 -25.77 3.54 -1.62
N LYS A 89 -26.41 2.87 -0.66
CA LYS A 89 -26.90 1.49 -0.83
C LYS A 89 -28.40 1.47 -0.91
N LYS A 90 -28.93 0.76 -1.91
CA LYS A 90 -30.35 0.61 -2.19
C LYS A 90 -30.72 -0.86 -2.30
N ASN A 91 -31.87 -1.25 -1.75
CA ASN A 91 -32.39 -2.61 -1.94
C ASN A 91 -32.90 -2.83 -3.38
N ASN A 92 -33.37 -4.03 -3.67
CA ASN A 92 -33.94 -4.41 -4.97
C ASN A 92 -35.18 -3.60 -5.40
N MET A 93 -35.85 -2.91 -4.46
CA MET A 93 -36.97 -2.00 -4.72
C MET A 93 -36.52 -0.53 -4.85
N ASN A 94 -35.21 -0.26 -4.97
CA ASN A 94 -34.62 1.09 -4.98
C ASN A 94 -34.85 1.92 -3.70
N ILE A 95 -35.15 1.27 -2.56
CA ILE A 95 -35.26 1.95 -1.26
C ILE A 95 -33.87 2.11 -0.66
N ASN A 96 -33.55 3.31 -0.19
CA ASN A 96 -32.29 3.59 0.50
C ASN A 96 -32.16 2.77 1.78
N LEU A 97 -31.02 2.10 1.93
CA LEU A 97 -30.59 1.39 3.13
C LEU A 97 -29.47 2.15 3.85
N TYR A 98 -28.64 2.85 3.08
CA TYR A 98 -27.48 3.58 3.56
C TYR A 98 -27.17 4.75 2.64
N LYS A 99 -26.70 5.86 3.22
CA LYS A 99 -26.09 6.98 2.51
C LYS A 99 -24.93 7.50 3.33
N LYS A 100 -23.78 7.75 2.71
CA LYS A 100 -22.65 8.47 3.31
C LYS A 100 -22.14 9.51 2.33
N ASP A 101 -22.06 10.77 2.77
CA ASP A 101 -21.38 11.85 2.06
C ASP A 101 -20.06 12.13 2.78
N THR A 102 -18.96 12.27 2.06
CA THR A 102 -17.60 12.46 2.63
C THR A 102 -16.94 13.70 2.04
N GLU A 103 -16.39 14.52 2.92
CA GLU A 103 -15.62 15.72 2.61
C GLU A 103 -14.12 15.48 2.81
N TYR A 104 -13.31 16.18 2.01
CA TYR A 104 -11.86 16.04 2.03
C TYR A 104 -11.19 17.41 2.19
N ASN A 105 -10.23 17.46 3.10
CA ASN A 105 -9.27 18.55 3.16
C ASN A 105 -8.09 18.25 2.25
N THR A 106 -7.83 19.14 1.30
CA THR A 106 -6.72 19.01 0.36
C THR A 106 -5.57 19.93 0.78
N TYR A 107 -4.35 19.40 0.79
CA TYR A 107 -3.14 20.16 1.05
C TYR A 107 -2.16 19.92 -0.08
N ASP A 108 -1.41 20.96 -0.46
CA ASP A 108 -0.39 20.83 -1.48
C ASP A 108 0.77 21.81 -1.27
N THR A 109 1.92 21.44 -1.81
CA THR A 109 3.11 22.28 -1.85
C THR A 109 3.86 22.07 -3.15
N LYS A 110 4.54 23.13 -3.62
CA LYS A 110 5.43 23.06 -4.78
C LYS A 110 6.85 22.83 -4.32
N ILE A 111 7.42 21.68 -4.68
CA ILE A 111 8.82 21.37 -4.39
C ILE A 111 9.67 21.44 -5.66
N LEU A 112 10.94 21.79 -5.51
CA LEU A 112 11.91 21.73 -6.60
C LEU A 112 12.33 20.27 -6.79
N THR A 113 11.99 19.66 -7.93
CA THR A 113 12.34 18.25 -8.23
C THR A 113 13.44 18.13 -9.27
N GLY A 114 13.80 19.24 -9.93
CA GLY A 114 14.93 19.25 -10.84
C GLY A 114 15.22 20.61 -11.46
N VAL A 115 16.07 20.59 -12.48
CA VAL A 115 16.38 21.76 -13.31
C VAL A 115 16.38 21.33 -14.77
N ASN A 116 15.68 22.10 -15.59
CA ASN A 116 15.80 22.02 -17.04
C ASN A 116 16.79 23.09 -17.50
N VAL A 117 17.63 22.73 -18.45
CA VAL A 117 18.57 23.66 -19.07
C VAL A 117 18.13 23.85 -20.51
N SER A 118 17.88 25.10 -20.89
CA SER A 118 17.52 25.45 -22.26
C SER A 118 18.45 26.55 -22.80
N TYR A 119 18.60 26.62 -24.11
CA TYR A 119 19.34 27.70 -24.75
C TYR A 119 18.41 28.92 -24.87
N ILE A 120 18.86 30.12 -24.46
CA ILE A 120 18.01 31.33 -24.44
C ILE A 120 17.47 31.66 -25.85
N ASN A 121 18.17 31.23 -26.90
CA ASN A 121 17.75 31.35 -28.30
C ASN A 121 17.62 29.97 -28.98
N SER A 122 17.08 28.96 -28.29
CA SER A 122 16.86 27.61 -28.82
C SER A 122 16.37 27.67 -30.28
N PRO A 123 16.84 26.81 -31.21
CA PRO A 123 16.75 26.96 -32.68
C PRO A 123 15.33 27.12 -33.26
N TYR A 124 14.29 27.16 -32.44
CA TYR A 124 12.93 27.52 -32.84
C TYR A 124 12.61 29.03 -32.76
N SER A 125 13.28 29.83 -31.93
CA SER A 125 13.22 31.32 -32.03
C SER A 125 13.95 31.84 -33.29
N GLU A 126 14.84 31.00 -33.75
CA GLU A 126 15.62 31.05 -34.96
C GLU A 126 14.76 30.93 -36.23
N TYR A 127 13.50 30.47 -36.17
CA TYR A 127 12.61 30.54 -37.34
C TYR A 127 12.31 31.98 -37.80
N VAL A 128 12.56 33.00 -36.96
CA VAL A 128 12.45 34.41 -37.34
C VAL A 128 13.84 35.07 -37.53
N TYR A 129 14.93 34.50 -36.99
CA TYR A 129 16.24 35.16 -36.97
C TYR A 129 17.50 34.27 -37.19
N ALA A 130 17.39 32.97 -37.46
CA ALA A 130 18.52 32.06 -37.72
C ALA A 130 19.15 32.29 -39.08
N GLY A 131 20.47 32.23 -39.14
CA GLY A 131 21.23 32.31 -40.39
C GLY A 131 22.20 33.49 -40.42
N ARG A 132 22.36 34.22 -39.31
CA ARG A 132 23.23 35.41 -39.28
C ARG A 132 24.70 35.10 -38.95
N PHE A 133 24.99 34.00 -38.23
CA PHE A 133 26.36 33.51 -38.02
C PHE A 133 26.46 32.04 -38.42
N ASN A 134 27.26 31.77 -39.44
CA ASN A 134 27.39 30.46 -40.07
C ASN A 134 28.61 29.64 -39.59
N SER A 135 29.38 30.17 -38.62
CA SER A 135 30.51 29.51 -37.98
C SER A 135 30.87 30.18 -36.64
N TYR A 136 31.58 29.46 -35.78
CA TYR A 136 32.08 29.99 -34.50
C TYR A 136 33.04 31.15 -34.71
N GLU A 137 33.93 31.06 -35.71
CA GLU A 137 34.84 32.15 -36.07
C GLU A 137 34.07 33.42 -36.49
N ASN A 138 32.94 33.27 -37.18
CA ASN A 138 32.09 34.40 -37.58
C ASN A 138 31.43 35.08 -36.37
N TYR A 139 31.00 34.30 -35.37
CA TYR A 139 30.53 34.83 -34.08
C TYR A 139 31.66 35.52 -33.31
N VAL A 140 32.84 34.90 -33.17
CA VAL A 140 33.97 35.48 -32.42
C VAL A 140 34.43 36.79 -33.06
N THR A 141 34.53 36.84 -34.38
CA THR A 141 34.95 38.05 -35.11
C THR A 141 33.96 39.18 -34.91
N ASN A 142 32.66 38.91 -35.03
CA ASN A 142 31.63 39.95 -35.03
C ASN A 142 31.11 40.33 -33.63
N CYS A 143 31.17 39.41 -32.66
CA CYS A 143 30.62 39.63 -31.32
C CYS A 143 31.67 39.72 -30.20
N ILE A 144 32.87 39.15 -30.39
CA ILE A 144 33.92 39.17 -29.35
C ILE A 144 35.04 40.15 -29.72
N GLN A 145 35.52 40.13 -30.96
CA GLN A 145 36.64 40.97 -31.39
C GLN A 145 36.18 42.38 -31.83
N ASN A 146 35.04 42.49 -32.51
CA ASN A 146 34.50 43.77 -33.02
C ASN A 146 33.21 44.22 -32.29
N GLN A 147 33.22 44.18 -30.95
CA GLN A 147 32.04 44.43 -30.09
C GLN A 147 31.25 45.73 -30.36
N GLN A 148 31.80 46.71 -31.08
CA GLN A 148 31.22 48.05 -31.16
C GLN A 148 30.18 48.29 -32.26
N LEU A 149 29.93 47.33 -33.17
CA LEU A 149 29.07 47.61 -34.34
C LEU A 149 27.95 46.59 -34.60
N ASN A 150 27.85 45.53 -33.81
CA ASN A 150 26.84 44.52 -34.02
C ASN A 150 25.76 44.60 -32.92
N PRO A 151 24.61 45.24 -33.17
CA PRO A 151 23.53 45.41 -32.17
C PRO A 151 22.90 44.07 -31.74
N PHE A 152 23.23 42.98 -32.41
CA PHE A 152 22.77 41.63 -32.10
C PHE A 152 23.72 40.90 -31.13
N CYS A 153 24.97 41.36 -31.01
CA CYS A 153 25.92 40.91 -30.02
C CYS A 153 25.69 41.71 -28.73
N GLY A 154 24.58 41.42 -28.04
CA GLY A 154 24.38 41.94 -26.68
C GLY A 154 25.61 41.62 -25.80
N SER A 155 25.76 42.29 -24.66
CA SER A 155 26.89 42.26 -23.71
C SER A 155 27.22 40.88 -23.06
N ARG A 156 27.22 39.83 -23.85
CA ARG A 156 27.11 38.42 -23.49
C ARG A 156 28.35 37.66 -23.95
N SER A 157 29.49 38.02 -23.35
CA SER A 157 30.80 37.41 -23.59
C SER A 157 31.02 36.08 -22.85
N ASN A 158 30.02 35.58 -22.11
CA ASN A 158 30.13 34.36 -21.30
C ASN A 158 29.15 33.29 -21.81
N VAL A 159 29.60 32.04 -21.99
CA VAL A 159 28.76 30.89 -22.40
C VAL A 159 27.54 30.74 -21.48
N SER A 160 27.66 31.09 -20.19
CA SER A 160 26.55 31.10 -19.23
C SER A 160 25.40 32.04 -19.62
N SER A 161 25.70 33.13 -20.34
CA SER A 161 24.70 34.09 -20.83
C SER A 161 23.89 33.58 -22.03
N MET A 162 24.22 32.39 -22.53
CA MET A 162 23.52 31.70 -23.61
C MET A 162 22.58 30.60 -23.10
N MET A 163 22.67 30.25 -21.81
CA MET A 163 21.88 29.19 -21.17
C MET A 163 20.84 29.78 -20.20
N ARG A 164 19.63 29.24 -20.22
CA ARG A 164 18.55 29.48 -19.26
C ARG A 164 18.43 28.25 -18.38
N ILE A 165 18.52 28.45 -17.07
CA ILE A 165 18.21 27.41 -16.08
C ILE A 165 16.76 27.62 -15.65
N LEU A 166 15.95 26.58 -15.85
CA LEU A 166 14.53 26.55 -15.54
C LEU A 166 14.31 25.59 -14.36
N PRO A 167 13.95 26.08 -13.16
CA PRO A 167 13.66 25.19 -12.04
C PRO A 167 12.41 24.37 -12.34
N VAL A 168 12.55 23.05 -12.28
CA VAL A 168 11.44 22.11 -12.41
C VAL A 168 10.79 21.97 -11.03
N ARG A 169 9.54 22.41 -10.93
CA ARG A 169 8.75 22.33 -9.71
C ARG A 169 7.54 21.45 -9.93
N GLU A 170 7.29 20.57 -8.99
CA GLU A 170 6.13 19.68 -9.02
C GLU A 170 5.28 19.91 -7.77
N ILE A 171 3.97 19.73 -7.95
CA ILE A 171 3.03 19.73 -6.84
C ILE A 171 3.03 18.35 -6.22
N ILE A 172 3.35 18.31 -4.93
CA ILE A 172 3.01 17.17 -4.08
C ILE A 172 1.76 17.59 -3.31
N GLY A 173 0.69 16.84 -3.51
CA GLY A 173 -0.58 17.09 -2.85
C GLY A 173 -1.15 15.84 -2.24
N LYS A 174 -2.08 16.05 -1.30
CA LYS A 174 -2.81 15.02 -0.56
C LYS A 174 -4.24 15.46 -0.32
N ALA A 175 -5.11 14.49 -0.09
CA ALA A 175 -6.50 14.71 0.29
C ALA A 175 -6.87 13.76 1.42
N ASN A 176 -7.18 14.31 2.59
CA ASN A 176 -7.53 13.54 3.77
C ASN A 176 -9.04 13.66 4.00
N PRO A 177 -9.79 12.55 4.14
CA PRO A 177 -11.20 12.61 4.51
C PRO A 177 -11.31 13.16 5.94
N ASN A 178 -11.92 14.31 6.11
CA ASN A 178 -11.93 15.02 7.40
C ASN A 178 -13.31 15.04 8.06
N HIS A 179 -14.37 14.92 7.26
CA HIS A 179 -15.75 14.93 7.74
C HIS A 179 -16.60 14.00 6.88
N SER A 180 -17.56 13.31 7.50
CA SER A 180 -18.60 12.62 6.77
C SER A 180 -19.92 12.58 7.52
N GLU A 181 -21.01 12.59 6.77
CA GLU A 181 -22.36 12.39 7.29
C GLU A 181 -22.92 11.10 6.73
N SER A 182 -23.49 10.27 7.60
CA SER A 182 -24.11 9.00 7.21
C SER A 182 -25.52 8.85 7.75
N ILE A 183 -26.34 8.12 7.00
CA ILE A 183 -27.71 7.76 7.36
C ILE A 183 -27.90 6.28 7.06
N GLU A 184 -28.18 5.50 8.10
CA GLU A 184 -28.66 4.12 7.99
C GLU A 184 -30.17 4.07 8.14
N TYR A 185 -30.86 3.31 7.29
CA TYR A 185 -32.32 3.17 7.34
C TYR A 185 -32.69 1.80 7.91
N PHE A 186 -33.02 1.76 9.20
CA PHE A 186 -33.49 0.54 9.85
C PHE A 186 -35.02 0.54 9.96
N ASN A 187 -35.69 -0.38 9.26
CA ASN A 187 -37.15 -0.44 9.17
C ASN A 187 -37.80 0.90 8.74
N GLY A 188 -37.12 1.66 7.87
CA GLY A 188 -37.58 2.98 7.41
C GLY A 188 -37.25 4.14 8.35
N ASN A 189 -36.69 3.89 9.53
CA ASN A 189 -36.25 4.95 10.45
C ASN A 189 -34.80 5.36 10.15
N PRO A 190 -34.51 6.65 9.94
CA PRO A 190 -33.16 7.13 9.68
C PRO A 190 -32.35 7.25 10.98
N LEU A 191 -31.21 6.56 11.03
CA LEU A 191 -30.18 6.68 12.06
C LEU A 191 -29.02 7.47 11.47
N LYS A 192 -28.88 8.72 11.90
CA LYS A 192 -27.81 9.61 11.44
C LYS A 192 -26.55 9.44 12.28
N ALA A 193 -25.40 9.54 11.65
CA ALA A 193 -24.13 9.71 12.34
C ALA A 193 -23.21 10.67 11.57
N THR A 194 -22.46 11.49 12.29
CA THR A 194 -21.38 12.30 11.73
C THR A 194 -20.04 11.76 12.20
N GLU A 195 -19.03 11.79 11.34
CA GLU A 195 -17.67 11.33 11.64
C GLU A 195 -16.67 12.42 11.26
N ASP A 196 -15.85 12.85 12.23
CA ASP A 196 -14.77 13.80 12.04
C ASP A 196 -13.42 13.13 12.28
N ILE A 197 -12.44 13.36 11.39
CA ILE A 197 -11.11 12.76 11.46
C ILE A 197 -10.03 13.84 11.57
N ILE A 198 -9.18 13.72 12.58
CA ILE A 198 -8.05 14.60 12.84
C ILE A 198 -6.76 13.84 12.55
N PHE A 199 -5.90 14.45 11.75
CA PHE A 199 -4.62 13.89 11.32
C PHE A 199 -3.45 14.61 11.99
N ASN A 200 -2.35 13.90 12.20
CA ASN A 200 -1.09 14.54 12.58
C ASN A 200 -0.40 15.20 11.37
N THR A 201 0.77 15.80 11.59
CA THR A 201 1.55 16.47 10.54
C THR A 201 2.11 15.53 9.45
N ARG A 202 1.93 14.23 9.61
CA ARG A 202 2.36 13.16 8.69
C ARG A 202 1.20 12.42 8.05
N ASP A 203 -0.01 12.94 8.19
CA ASP A 203 -1.22 12.40 7.57
C ASP A 203 -1.69 11.06 8.11
N TYR A 204 -1.27 10.73 9.33
CA TYR A 204 -1.86 9.60 10.04
C TYR A 204 -3.05 10.08 10.88
N PRO A 205 -4.21 9.40 10.80
CA PRO A 205 -5.35 9.74 11.64
C PRO A 205 -4.97 9.47 13.09
N ILE A 206 -5.04 10.50 13.94
CA ILE A 206 -4.74 10.41 15.38
C ILE A 206 -6.00 10.44 16.24
N LYS A 207 -7.11 10.94 15.69
CA LYS A 207 -8.41 10.95 16.37
C LYS A 207 -9.55 10.89 15.36
N GLU A 208 -10.51 10.01 15.63
CA GLU A 208 -11.78 9.88 14.93
C GLU A 208 -12.91 10.13 15.93
N VAL A 209 -13.89 10.95 15.57
CA VAL A 209 -15.02 11.31 16.43
C VAL A 209 -16.31 10.99 15.70
N THR A 210 -17.04 9.99 16.16
CA THR A 210 -18.36 9.65 15.63
C THR A 210 -19.43 10.16 16.59
N THR A 211 -20.33 11.03 16.11
CA THR A 211 -21.52 11.46 16.85
C THR A 211 -22.75 10.74 16.29
N HIS A 212 -23.47 10.02 17.14
CA HIS A 212 -24.66 9.25 16.77
C HIS A 212 -25.94 10.08 16.92
N SER A 213 -27.05 9.58 16.36
CA SER A 213 -28.36 10.25 16.39
C SER A 213 -28.92 10.47 17.79
N ASP A 214 -28.48 9.68 18.79
CA ASP A 214 -28.83 9.85 20.20
C ASP A 214 -27.89 10.81 20.94
N SER A 215 -27.08 11.58 20.19
CA SER A 215 -26.04 12.50 20.66
C SER A 215 -24.85 11.84 21.38
N LYS A 216 -24.82 10.50 21.52
CA LYS A 216 -23.62 9.83 22.05
C LYS A 216 -22.46 10.02 21.10
N ILE A 217 -21.26 10.14 21.67
CA ILE A 217 -20.03 10.32 20.91
C ILE A 217 -19.10 9.16 21.20
N THR A 218 -18.52 8.59 20.15
CA THR A 218 -17.44 7.61 20.21
C THR A 218 -16.18 8.28 19.67
N GLU A 219 -15.15 8.41 20.50
CA GLU A 219 -13.84 8.93 20.11
C GLU A 219 -12.82 7.80 20.06
N THR A 220 -12.21 7.56 18.90
CA THR A 220 -11.08 6.63 18.75
C THR A 220 -9.80 7.43 18.59
N ASN A 221 -8.79 7.15 19.41
CA ASN A 221 -7.50 7.82 19.37
C ASN A 221 -6.40 6.82 19.01
N TYR A 222 -5.48 7.24 18.15
CA TYR A 222 -4.35 6.45 17.68
C TYR A 222 -3.05 7.14 18.08
N GLN A 223 -2.08 6.36 18.58
CA GLN A 223 -0.73 6.83 18.82
C GLN A 223 0.25 6.01 17.98
N TYR A 224 1.01 6.67 17.12
CA TYR A 224 2.03 6.04 16.29
C TYR A 224 3.41 6.22 16.95
N ALA A 225 4.46 5.78 16.25
CA ALA A 225 5.84 5.93 16.71
C ALA A 225 6.20 7.38 17.08
N HIS A 226 5.66 8.37 16.36
CA HIS A 226 5.89 9.79 16.65
C HIS A 226 5.19 10.26 17.93
N GLU A 227 3.92 9.90 18.14
CA GLU A 227 3.17 10.27 19.34
C GLU A 227 3.72 9.59 20.60
N LYS A 228 4.26 8.36 20.46
CA LYS A 228 4.93 7.64 21.56
C LYS A 228 6.42 7.96 21.69
N ALA A 229 6.96 8.81 20.82
CA ALA A 229 8.38 9.19 20.76
C ALA A 229 9.37 8.00 20.64
N ASP A 230 8.97 6.91 19.97
CA ASP A 230 9.85 5.76 19.71
C ASP A 230 10.81 6.07 18.56
N GLN A 231 12.00 6.58 18.91
CA GLN A 231 13.03 6.96 17.93
C GLN A 231 13.53 5.81 17.07
N ARG A 232 13.43 4.58 17.57
CA ARG A 232 13.94 3.40 16.89
C ARG A 232 13.02 3.03 15.73
N LEU A 233 11.72 3.01 15.96
CA LEU A 233 10.71 2.82 14.92
C LEU A 233 10.66 4.00 13.94
N ILE A 234 10.81 5.24 14.44
CA ILE A 234 10.90 6.44 13.58
C ILE A 234 12.09 6.34 12.63
N SER A 235 13.28 6.02 13.14
CA SER A 235 14.50 5.92 12.34
C SER A 235 14.44 4.78 11.32
N ALA A 236 13.68 3.73 11.62
CA ALA A 236 13.41 2.62 10.72
C ALA A 236 12.26 2.88 9.72
N ASN A 237 11.67 4.09 9.73
CA ASN A 237 10.49 4.45 8.93
C ASN A 237 9.25 3.58 9.21
N MET A 238 9.17 2.94 10.39
CA MET A 238 8.01 2.20 10.87
C MET A 238 7.01 3.13 11.57
N ILE A 239 6.53 4.13 10.83
CA ILE A 239 5.75 5.26 11.37
C ILE A 239 4.26 5.18 11.08
N GLY A 240 3.81 4.29 10.19
CA GLY A 240 2.41 4.17 9.76
C GLY A 240 1.59 3.13 10.51
N ILE A 241 2.16 2.46 11.52
CA ILE A 241 1.48 1.45 12.33
C ILE A 241 1.08 2.09 13.67
N PRO A 242 -0.23 2.12 14.03
CA PRO A 242 -0.65 2.53 15.36
C PRO A 242 -0.06 1.58 16.41
N LEU A 243 0.64 2.16 17.39
CA LEU A 243 1.22 1.43 18.51
C LEU A 243 0.26 1.36 19.70
N GLU A 244 -0.67 2.30 19.79
CA GLU A 244 -1.76 2.29 20.77
C GLU A 244 -3.05 2.76 20.10
N THR A 245 -4.15 2.05 20.36
CA THR A 245 -5.50 2.47 19.98
C THR A 245 -6.39 2.49 21.22
N SER A 246 -7.11 3.58 21.43
CA SER A 246 -8.04 3.73 22.56
C SER A 246 -9.38 4.30 22.11
N THR A 247 -10.47 3.81 22.70
CA THR A 247 -11.83 4.25 22.39
C THR A 247 -12.51 4.77 23.64
N ILE A 248 -13.03 5.99 23.56
CA ILE A 248 -13.76 6.69 24.62
C ILE A 248 -15.20 6.87 24.17
N GLN A 249 -16.15 6.57 25.06
CA GLN A 249 -17.57 6.84 24.84
C GLN A 249 -18.03 7.99 25.75
N LYS A 250 -18.65 8.99 25.15
CA LYS A 250 -19.22 10.16 25.83
C LYS A 250 -20.73 10.12 25.73
N LYS A 251 -21.41 10.60 26.77
CA LYS A 251 -22.88 10.68 26.77
C LYS A 251 -23.40 11.67 25.74
N ASP A 252 -22.73 12.82 25.64
CA ASP A 252 -22.99 13.90 24.69
C ASP A 252 -21.78 14.85 24.62
N ALA A 253 -21.90 15.94 23.85
CA ALA A 253 -20.83 16.91 23.68
C ALA A 253 -20.38 17.63 24.97
N ASN A 254 -21.21 17.66 26.02
CA ASN A 254 -20.85 18.27 27.31
C ASN A 254 -20.04 17.33 28.20
N ASP A 255 -20.01 16.03 27.89
CA ASP A 255 -19.18 15.04 28.59
C ASP A 255 -17.74 15.08 28.03
N VAL A 256 -16.95 16.03 28.53
CA VAL A 256 -15.60 16.30 28.01
C VAL A 256 -14.64 15.13 28.24
N LEU A 257 -14.76 14.43 29.37
CA LEU A 257 -13.89 13.33 29.74
C LEU A 257 -14.28 12.02 29.04
N GLY A 258 -15.58 11.71 29.00
CA GLY A 258 -16.08 10.42 28.56
C GLY A 258 -15.60 9.25 29.43
N LYS A 259 -15.95 8.04 29.00
CA LYS A 259 -15.52 6.78 29.60
C LYS A 259 -14.65 6.02 28.60
N LEU A 260 -13.43 5.67 28.97
CA LEU A 260 -12.61 4.74 28.21
C LEU A 260 -13.32 3.36 28.18
N ILE A 261 -13.58 2.84 26.99
CA ILE A 261 -14.27 1.55 26.78
C ILE A 261 -13.39 0.49 26.13
N SER A 262 -12.30 0.90 25.49
CA SER A 262 -11.30 -0.02 24.94
C SER A 262 -9.94 0.67 24.90
N LYS A 263 -8.87 -0.09 25.16
CA LYS A 263 -7.50 0.31 24.89
C LYS A 263 -6.69 -0.93 24.55
N THR A 264 -5.88 -0.83 23.50
CA THR A 264 -4.94 -1.85 23.05
C THR A 264 -3.60 -1.21 22.76
N GLU A 265 -2.51 -1.94 22.99
CA GLU A 265 -1.15 -1.46 22.75
C GLU A 265 -0.27 -2.58 22.20
N THR A 266 0.40 -2.33 21.08
CA THR A 266 1.45 -3.21 20.55
C THR A 266 2.80 -2.71 21.03
N LYS A 267 3.53 -3.56 21.74
CA LYS A 267 4.83 -3.24 22.30
C LYS A 267 5.96 -3.66 21.37
N TYR A 268 7.07 -2.92 21.45
CA TYR A 268 8.31 -3.15 20.70
C TYR A 268 9.49 -3.04 21.67
N ASP A 269 9.48 -3.86 22.72
CA ASP A 269 10.39 -3.67 23.86
C ASP A 269 11.79 -4.25 23.61
N ASN A 270 11.97 -5.09 22.59
CA ASN A 270 13.27 -5.68 22.30
C ASN A 270 14.18 -4.64 21.61
N PRO A 271 15.29 -4.20 22.24
CA PRO A 271 16.19 -3.22 21.63
C PRO A 271 16.99 -3.81 20.46
N GLY A 272 17.13 -5.13 20.38
CA GLY A 272 17.96 -5.84 19.38
C GLY A 272 17.27 -6.07 18.03
N ASN A 273 15.96 -5.88 17.92
CA ASN A 273 15.22 -6.03 16.66
C ASN A 273 13.95 -5.18 16.65
N LEU A 274 13.43 -4.84 15.48
CA LEU A 274 12.27 -3.96 15.30
C LEU A 274 10.92 -4.70 15.33
N PHE A 275 10.88 -5.93 15.83
CA PHE A 275 9.66 -6.73 15.81
C PHE A 275 8.80 -6.48 17.06
N PRO A 276 7.47 -6.70 16.98
CA PRO A 276 6.60 -6.64 18.13
C PRO A 276 7.07 -7.61 19.23
N SER A 277 6.99 -7.18 20.49
CA SER A 277 7.26 -8.01 21.67
C SER A 277 5.98 -8.55 22.31
N SER A 278 4.88 -7.79 22.26
CA SER A 278 3.59 -8.23 22.81
C SER A 278 2.43 -7.37 22.33
N GLU A 279 1.22 -7.88 22.53
CA GLU A 279 -0.02 -7.11 22.45
C GLU A 279 -0.71 -7.09 23.80
N LEU A 280 -1.08 -5.90 24.24
CA LEU A 280 -1.75 -5.66 25.50
C LEU A 280 -3.20 -5.24 25.25
N SER A 281 -4.09 -5.70 26.11
CA SER A 281 -5.44 -5.17 26.28
C SER A 281 -5.60 -4.63 27.69
N TYR A 282 -6.53 -3.69 27.86
CA TYR A 282 -6.80 -3.06 29.14
C TYR A 282 -8.24 -3.36 29.52
N ASP A 283 -8.44 -4.07 30.63
CA ASP A 283 -9.73 -4.17 31.28
C ASP A 283 -10.05 -2.83 31.94
N ILE A 284 -10.93 -2.09 31.28
CA ILE A 284 -11.38 -0.76 31.69
C ILE A 284 -12.25 -0.75 32.96
N LEU A 285 -12.84 -1.88 33.37
CA LEU A 285 -13.64 -1.96 34.61
C LEU A 285 -12.74 -2.05 35.84
N ASN A 286 -11.66 -2.84 35.74
CA ASN A 286 -10.77 -3.12 36.86
C ASN A 286 -9.42 -2.40 36.76
N ASN A 287 -9.19 -1.66 35.67
CA ASN A 287 -7.91 -1.04 35.32
C ASN A 287 -6.75 -2.06 35.28
N ILE A 288 -7.05 -3.29 34.84
CA ILE A 288 -6.08 -4.38 34.75
C ILE A 288 -5.52 -4.41 33.34
N VAL A 289 -4.20 -4.47 33.22
CA VAL A 289 -3.52 -4.70 31.95
C VAL A 289 -3.36 -6.21 31.76
N SER A 290 -3.72 -6.69 30.57
CA SER A 290 -3.62 -8.10 30.19
C SER A 290 -2.75 -8.22 28.95
N THR A 291 -1.71 -9.04 29.02
CA THR A 291 -0.95 -9.45 27.83
C THR A 291 -1.76 -10.50 27.08
N GLU A 292 -2.27 -10.16 25.90
CA GLU A 292 -3.05 -11.08 25.07
C GLU A 292 -2.15 -12.07 24.34
N VAL A 293 -0.98 -11.60 23.92
CA VAL A 293 0.08 -12.43 23.33
C VAL A 293 1.45 -11.81 23.59
N SER A 294 2.43 -12.66 23.84
CA SER A 294 3.86 -12.31 23.84
C SER A 294 4.53 -12.94 22.64
N TYR A 295 5.30 -12.18 21.88
CA TYR A 295 6.06 -12.63 20.72
C TYR A 295 7.50 -12.90 21.16
N ASP A 296 7.78 -14.14 21.51
CA ASP A 296 8.94 -14.49 22.33
C ASP A 296 10.23 -14.63 21.53
N LYS A 297 10.13 -15.11 20.28
CA LYS A 297 11.31 -15.48 19.49
C LYS A 297 11.07 -15.32 18.01
N TYR A 298 12.08 -14.77 17.33
CA TYR A 298 12.13 -14.61 15.88
C TYR A 298 13.39 -15.29 15.31
N ASP A 299 13.35 -15.68 14.04
CA ASP A 299 14.55 -16.09 13.30
C ASP A 299 15.31 -14.87 12.74
N GLU A 300 16.44 -15.12 12.06
CA GLU A 300 17.29 -14.07 11.48
C GLU A 300 16.62 -13.30 10.33
N LYS A 301 15.56 -13.85 9.72
CA LYS A 301 14.77 -13.20 8.67
C LYS A 301 13.59 -12.40 9.25
N GLY A 302 13.38 -12.46 10.57
CA GLY A 302 12.26 -11.81 11.24
C GLY A 302 10.98 -12.63 11.27
N ASN A 303 11.04 -13.92 10.94
CA ASN A 303 9.89 -14.81 11.07
C ASN A 303 9.65 -15.17 12.54
N LEU A 304 8.41 -15.11 12.99
CA LEU A 304 8.04 -15.50 14.34
C LEU A 304 8.21 -17.02 14.52
N LEU A 305 9.06 -17.42 15.46
CA LEU A 305 9.32 -18.82 15.82
C LEU A 305 8.49 -19.28 17.03
N GLN A 306 8.18 -18.35 17.93
CA GLN A 306 7.42 -18.65 19.13
C GLN A 306 6.62 -17.45 19.61
N TYR A 307 5.39 -17.70 20.04
CA TYR A 307 4.61 -16.77 20.83
C TYR A 307 3.94 -17.47 22.01
N THR A 308 3.61 -16.73 23.06
CA THR A 308 2.88 -17.22 24.22
C THR A 308 1.52 -16.55 24.28
N THR A 309 0.47 -17.35 24.29
CA THR A 309 -0.92 -16.88 24.40
C THR A 309 -1.20 -16.31 25.79
N LYS A 310 -2.29 -15.53 25.92
CA LYS A 310 -2.83 -15.02 27.20
C LYS A 310 -2.87 -16.05 28.34
N LEU A 311 -3.15 -17.31 28.02
CA LEU A 311 -3.23 -18.41 29.00
C LEU A 311 -1.85 -18.94 29.44
N GLY A 312 -0.75 -18.31 29.01
CA GLY A 312 0.61 -18.77 29.26
C GLY A 312 0.99 -20.01 28.45
N THR A 313 0.21 -20.38 27.44
CA THR A 313 0.52 -21.54 26.58
C THR A 313 1.42 -21.09 25.43
N PRO A 314 2.66 -21.62 25.32
CA PRO A 314 3.55 -21.31 24.21
C PRO A 314 3.07 -22.01 22.94
N VAL A 315 3.26 -21.37 21.81
CA VAL A 315 3.00 -21.87 20.47
C VAL A 315 4.27 -21.70 19.66
N THR A 316 4.72 -22.80 19.07
CA THR A 316 5.94 -22.87 18.28
C THR A 316 5.60 -22.99 16.79
N ILE A 317 6.32 -22.26 15.94
CA ILE A 317 6.17 -22.28 14.49
C ILE A 317 7.47 -22.82 13.86
N VAL A 318 7.32 -23.80 12.98
CA VAL A 318 8.40 -24.31 12.13
C VAL A 318 8.22 -23.72 10.74
N TRP A 319 9.27 -23.09 10.23
CA TRP A 319 9.30 -22.51 8.88
C TRP A 319 10.05 -23.44 7.92
N GLY A 320 9.49 -23.62 6.73
CA GLY A 320 10.05 -24.37 5.62
C GLY A 320 10.07 -23.53 4.35
N TYR A 321 10.26 -24.18 3.20
CA TYR A 321 10.34 -23.52 1.90
C TYR A 321 11.39 -22.38 1.91
N ASN A 322 12.60 -22.68 2.38
CA ASN A 322 13.72 -21.75 2.58
C ASN A 322 13.40 -20.60 3.56
N ASN A 323 12.71 -20.90 4.66
CA ASN A 323 12.24 -19.96 5.68
C ASN A 323 11.26 -18.91 5.14
N THR A 324 10.38 -19.29 4.22
CA THR A 324 9.38 -18.37 3.62
C THR A 324 7.95 -18.71 3.99
N GLN A 325 7.67 -19.94 4.44
CA GLN A 325 6.30 -20.37 4.80
C GLN A 325 6.29 -21.20 6.09
N PRO A 326 5.26 -21.07 6.94
CA PRO A 326 5.10 -21.91 8.12
C PRO A 326 4.60 -23.31 7.70
N ILE A 327 5.32 -24.36 8.07
CA ILE A 327 4.98 -25.76 7.73
C ILE A 327 4.40 -26.53 8.91
N ALA A 328 4.63 -26.08 10.15
CA ALA A 328 4.01 -26.62 11.34
C ALA A 328 3.79 -25.56 12.42
N GLN A 329 2.65 -25.63 13.11
CA GLN A 329 2.33 -24.88 14.32
C GLN A 329 2.04 -25.89 15.43
N ILE A 330 2.70 -25.73 16.59
CA ILE A 330 2.65 -26.68 17.69
C ILE A 330 2.27 -25.93 18.97
N GLU A 331 1.12 -26.24 19.55
CA GLU A 331 0.67 -25.66 20.81
C GLU A 331 1.20 -26.45 22.01
N GLY A 332 1.64 -25.73 23.04
CA GLY A 332 2.02 -26.27 24.35
C GLY A 332 3.49 -26.69 24.48
N ILE A 333 4.37 -26.25 23.58
CA ILE A 333 5.83 -26.37 23.73
C ILE A 333 6.54 -25.09 23.29
N THR A 334 7.72 -24.83 23.84
CA THR A 334 8.61 -23.76 23.38
C THR A 334 9.49 -24.21 22.21
N TYR A 335 10.05 -23.26 21.46
CA TYR A 335 10.95 -23.54 20.34
C TYR A 335 12.24 -24.25 20.80
N ASP A 336 12.72 -23.93 22.00
CA ASP A 336 13.90 -24.57 22.58
C ASP A 336 13.59 -26.01 23.02
N GLN A 337 12.39 -26.28 23.54
CA GLN A 337 11.92 -27.64 23.81
C GLN A 337 11.80 -28.46 22.53
N LEU A 338 11.25 -27.86 21.46
CA LEU A 338 11.18 -28.51 20.15
C LEU A 338 12.58 -28.90 19.68
N THR A 339 13.48 -27.93 19.52
CA THR A 339 14.81 -28.16 18.95
C THR A 339 15.72 -29.05 19.81
N GLY A 340 15.51 -29.07 21.13
CA GLY A 340 16.23 -29.96 22.05
C GLY A 340 15.75 -31.42 22.07
N GLN A 341 14.52 -31.71 21.62
CA GLN A 341 13.91 -33.05 21.70
C GLN A 341 13.61 -33.66 20.33
N VAL A 342 13.18 -32.83 19.36
CA VAL A 342 12.78 -33.24 18.01
C VAL A 342 13.35 -32.26 16.99
N SER A 343 14.31 -32.71 16.20
CA SER A 343 14.85 -31.88 15.10
C SER A 343 13.80 -31.70 13.98
N PRO A 344 13.45 -30.47 13.59
CA PRO A 344 12.56 -30.23 12.44
C PRO A 344 13.29 -30.35 11.08
N SER A 345 14.60 -30.60 11.06
CA SER A 345 15.42 -30.58 9.83
C SER A 345 14.89 -31.45 8.69
N ALA A 346 14.31 -32.62 9.00
CA ALA A 346 13.75 -33.51 7.99
C ALA A 346 12.51 -32.92 7.29
N VAL A 347 11.59 -32.29 8.04
CA VAL A 347 10.41 -31.64 7.45
C VAL A 347 10.77 -30.35 6.72
N VAL A 348 11.76 -29.61 7.21
CA VAL A 348 12.29 -28.42 6.53
C VAL A 348 12.93 -28.83 5.20
N SER A 349 13.84 -29.81 5.19
CA SER A 349 14.50 -30.28 3.96
C SER A 349 13.50 -30.81 2.95
N ALA A 350 12.50 -31.60 3.39
CA ALA A 350 11.45 -32.09 2.50
C ALA A 350 10.60 -30.95 1.91
N SER A 351 10.38 -29.87 2.67
CA SER A 351 9.68 -28.69 2.16
C SER A 351 10.49 -27.88 1.17
N ASP A 352 11.82 -27.83 1.34
CA ASP A 352 12.71 -27.16 0.40
C ASP A 352 12.81 -27.93 -0.92
N GLU A 353 12.77 -29.27 -0.84
CA GLU A 353 12.67 -30.12 -2.02
C GLU A 353 11.34 -29.99 -2.75
N ASP A 354 10.22 -29.92 -2.02
CA ASP A 354 8.89 -29.65 -2.57
C ASP A 354 8.82 -28.26 -3.25
N ALA A 355 9.45 -27.25 -2.65
CA ALA A 355 9.57 -25.92 -3.24
C ALA A 355 10.25 -25.93 -4.63
N ALA A 356 11.24 -26.83 -4.80
CA ALA A 356 11.98 -26.98 -6.04
C ALA A 356 11.24 -27.86 -7.07
N ASP A 357 10.44 -28.81 -6.60
CA ASP A 357 9.68 -29.75 -7.42
C ASP A 357 8.37 -30.14 -6.71
N PRO A 358 7.22 -29.53 -7.09
CA PRO A 358 5.92 -29.80 -6.49
C PRO A 358 5.45 -31.26 -6.56
N SER A 359 6.07 -32.10 -7.42
CA SER A 359 5.77 -33.53 -7.43
C SER A 359 6.23 -34.25 -6.14
N LYS A 360 7.09 -33.60 -5.34
CA LYS A 360 7.61 -34.12 -4.07
C LYS A 360 6.73 -33.82 -2.87
N GLU A 361 5.59 -33.15 -3.04
CA GLU A 361 4.67 -32.85 -1.92
C GLU A 361 4.31 -34.11 -1.13
N GLY A 362 4.16 -35.25 -1.80
CA GLY A 362 3.93 -36.54 -1.15
C GLY A 362 4.99 -36.89 -0.09
N LEU A 363 6.27 -36.64 -0.37
CA LEU A 363 7.37 -36.87 0.58
C LEU A 363 7.31 -35.92 1.77
N LEU A 364 6.96 -34.65 1.52
CA LEU A 364 6.75 -33.67 2.59
C LEU A 364 5.56 -34.07 3.48
N LEU A 365 4.46 -34.51 2.90
CA LEU A 365 3.28 -34.96 3.64
C LEU A 365 3.58 -36.19 4.52
N ASP A 366 4.42 -37.10 4.04
CA ASP A 366 4.89 -38.25 4.82
C ASP A 366 5.82 -37.81 5.95
N ALA A 367 6.76 -36.90 5.69
CA ALA A 367 7.64 -36.33 6.71
C ALA A 367 6.85 -35.58 7.81
N LEU A 368 5.86 -34.76 7.42
CA LEU A 368 4.96 -34.07 8.36
C LEU A 368 4.12 -35.07 9.17
N THR A 369 3.67 -36.16 8.55
CA THR A 369 2.93 -37.23 9.24
C THR A 369 3.80 -37.93 10.28
N ALA A 370 5.06 -38.24 9.94
CA ALA A 370 6.02 -38.82 10.87
C ALA A 370 6.37 -37.86 12.01
N PHE A 371 6.60 -36.58 11.69
CA PHE A 371 6.87 -35.53 12.66
C PHE A 371 5.73 -35.43 13.69
N ARG A 372 4.48 -35.37 13.23
CA ARG A 372 3.29 -35.32 14.12
C ARG A 372 3.12 -36.54 15.01
N LYS A 373 3.60 -37.70 14.59
CA LYS A 373 3.48 -38.96 15.33
C LYS A 373 4.64 -39.19 16.32
N ASN A 374 5.59 -38.27 16.39
CA ASN A 374 6.67 -38.37 17.37
C ASN A 374 6.07 -38.41 18.79
N SER A 375 6.54 -39.36 19.62
CA SER A 375 6.01 -39.59 20.96
C SER A 375 6.12 -38.38 21.89
N PHE A 376 7.06 -37.47 21.63
CA PHE A 376 7.18 -36.20 22.36
C PHE A 376 5.94 -35.31 22.22
N PHE A 377 5.14 -35.50 21.16
CA PHE A 377 3.95 -34.73 20.88
C PHE A 377 2.63 -35.40 21.26
N ALA A 378 2.65 -36.49 22.05
CA ALA A 378 1.47 -37.32 22.31
C ALA A 378 0.21 -36.56 22.77
N ASP A 379 0.38 -35.43 23.48
CA ASP A 379 -0.71 -34.57 23.97
C ASP A 379 -0.65 -33.14 23.40
N LYS A 380 0.04 -32.93 22.28
CA LYS A 380 0.22 -31.61 21.66
C LYS A 380 -0.68 -31.46 20.45
N LYS A 381 -1.21 -30.26 20.26
CA LYS A 381 -1.97 -29.92 19.07
C LYS A 381 -1.01 -29.43 18.00
N ILE A 382 -1.00 -30.14 16.87
CA ILE A 382 -0.13 -29.80 15.74
C ILE A 382 -1.00 -29.56 14.51
N THR A 383 -0.85 -28.37 13.93
CA THR A 383 -1.35 -28.05 12.60
C THR A 383 -0.18 -28.03 11.64
N THR A 384 -0.32 -28.64 10.46
CA THR A 384 0.75 -28.66 9.45
C THR A 384 0.22 -28.18 8.11
N TYR A 385 1.11 -27.58 7.33
CA TYR A 385 0.76 -26.90 6.08
C TYR A 385 1.71 -27.33 4.96
N THR A 386 1.20 -27.39 3.75
CA THR A 386 1.99 -27.51 2.51
C THR A 386 1.55 -26.44 1.52
N TYR A 387 2.43 -26.07 0.60
CA TYR A 387 2.25 -24.95 -0.32
C TYR A 387 2.85 -25.26 -1.67
N ASP A 388 2.25 -24.67 -2.70
CA ASP A 388 2.92 -24.40 -3.97
C ASP A 388 3.38 -22.93 -3.93
N PRO A 389 4.70 -22.65 -3.86
CA PRO A 389 5.20 -21.28 -3.85
C PRO A 389 4.65 -20.45 -5.03
N LEU A 390 4.28 -19.19 -4.77
CA LEU A 390 3.63 -18.27 -5.71
C LEU A 390 2.20 -18.63 -6.14
N ILE A 391 1.66 -19.77 -5.70
CA ILE A 391 0.27 -20.18 -5.96
C ILE A 391 -0.56 -20.07 -4.67
N GLY A 392 -0.17 -20.81 -3.62
CA GLY A 392 -0.86 -20.78 -2.33
C GLY A 392 -0.71 -22.07 -1.53
N VAL A 393 -1.47 -22.17 -0.44
CA VAL A 393 -1.57 -23.39 0.38
C VAL A 393 -2.15 -24.52 -0.47
N THR A 394 -1.57 -25.71 -0.39
CA THR A 394 -2.05 -26.93 -1.05
C THR A 394 -2.70 -27.89 -0.05
N SER A 395 -2.24 -27.92 1.21
CA SER A 395 -2.93 -28.65 2.26
C SER A 395 -2.80 -28.04 3.66
N ILE A 396 -3.82 -28.27 4.49
CA ILE A 396 -3.81 -27.96 5.93
C ILE A 396 -4.27 -29.20 6.67
N THR A 397 -3.43 -29.76 7.54
CA THR A 397 -3.82 -30.87 8.42
C THR A 397 -4.02 -30.35 9.84
N ALA A 398 -5.27 -30.30 10.30
CA ALA A 398 -5.65 -29.81 11.63
C ALA A 398 -5.15 -30.75 12.75
N PRO A 399 -5.17 -30.34 14.04
CA PRO A 399 -4.77 -31.20 15.17
C PRO A 399 -5.55 -32.51 15.24
N THR A 400 -6.80 -32.52 14.77
CA THR A 400 -7.66 -33.71 14.67
C THR A 400 -7.18 -34.74 13.65
N GLY A 401 -6.22 -34.38 12.79
CA GLY A 401 -5.72 -35.22 11.69
C GLY A 401 -6.56 -35.11 10.41
N VAL A 402 -7.65 -34.35 10.42
CA VAL A 402 -8.43 -34.02 9.21
C VAL A 402 -7.58 -33.11 8.33
N ARG A 403 -7.48 -33.45 7.03
CA ARG A 403 -6.69 -32.69 6.06
C ARG A 403 -7.58 -32.02 5.04
N GLU A 404 -7.50 -30.71 4.97
CA GLU A 404 -8.02 -29.91 3.86
C GLU A 404 -6.99 -29.88 2.73
N ILE A 405 -7.46 -29.95 1.49
CA ILE A 405 -6.67 -29.94 0.27
C ILE A 405 -7.24 -28.85 -0.64
N TYR A 406 -6.37 -27.97 -1.10
CA TYR A 406 -6.67 -26.78 -1.88
C TYR A 406 -6.14 -26.99 -3.29
N LEU A 407 -7.03 -26.99 -4.27
CA LEU A 407 -6.71 -27.26 -5.66
C LEU A 407 -6.92 -26.00 -6.49
N TYR A 408 -5.98 -25.70 -7.36
CA TYR A 408 -5.99 -24.51 -8.21
C TYR A 408 -6.26 -24.87 -9.67
N ASP A 409 -6.78 -23.92 -10.44
CA ASP A 409 -6.88 -24.04 -11.90
C ASP A 409 -5.55 -23.69 -12.58
N SER A 410 -5.50 -23.81 -13.92
CA SER A 410 -4.30 -23.51 -14.71
C SER A 410 -3.88 -22.04 -14.71
N ALA A 411 -4.69 -21.15 -14.11
CA ALA A 411 -4.39 -19.73 -13.91
C ALA A 411 -4.05 -19.43 -12.44
N ASN A 412 -3.73 -20.45 -11.63
CA ASN A 412 -3.36 -20.35 -10.22
C ASN A 412 -4.46 -19.75 -9.32
N ARG A 413 -5.73 -19.95 -9.68
CA ARG A 413 -6.88 -19.52 -8.86
C ARG A 413 -7.50 -20.71 -8.15
N LEU A 414 -7.94 -20.52 -6.91
CA LEU A 414 -8.54 -21.58 -6.10
C LEU A 414 -9.78 -22.15 -6.80
N LYS A 415 -9.73 -23.42 -7.19
CA LYS A 415 -10.78 -24.11 -7.93
C LYS A 415 -11.65 -24.97 -7.02
N GLU A 416 -11.04 -25.75 -6.13
CA GLU A 416 -11.73 -26.69 -5.25
C GLU A 416 -11.06 -26.71 -3.87
N VAL A 417 -11.87 -26.88 -2.82
CA VAL A 417 -11.38 -27.29 -1.51
C VAL A 417 -11.99 -28.64 -1.19
N LYS A 418 -11.13 -29.60 -0.84
CA LYS A 418 -11.49 -30.97 -0.48
C LYS A 418 -11.07 -31.27 0.95
N VAL A 419 -11.78 -32.18 1.60
CA VAL A 419 -11.42 -32.73 2.91
C VAL A 419 -11.12 -34.21 2.76
N ARG A 420 -9.94 -34.62 3.24
CA ARG A 420 -9.57 -36.02 3.42
C ARG A 420 -9.98 -36.46 4.82
N GLU A 421 -10.95 -37.36 4.89
CA GLU A 421 -11.48 -37.94 6.12
C GLU A 421 -11.53 -39.47 6.01
N LYS A 422 -11.78 -40.15 7.13
CA LYS A 422 -12.03 -41.60 7.13
C LYS A 422 -13.52 -41.86 7.01
N ASP A 423 -13.90 -42.78 6.12
CA ASP A 423 -15.26 -43.30 6.05
C ASP A 423 -15.59 -44.21 7.26
N SER A 424 -16.83 -44.69 7.33
CA SER A 424 -17.27 -45.61 8.40
C SER A 424 -16.50 -46.95 8.43
N ALA A 425 -15.79 -47.30 7.37
CA ALA A 425 -14.92 -48.48 7.28
C ALA A 425 -13.45 -48.16 7.60
N GLY A 426 -13.11 -46.90 7.89
CA GLY A 426 -11.76 -46.45 8.23
C GLY A 426 -10.88 -46.10 7.03
N ASN A 427 -11.40 -46.15 5.80
CA ASN A 427 -10.66 -45.81 4.58
C ASN A 427 -10.65 -44.30 4.36
N TYR A 428 -9.56 -43.79 3.80
CA TYR A 428 -9.48 -42.37 3.45
C TYR A 428 -10.31 -42.06 2.20
N VAL A 429 -11.21 -41.09 2.31
CA VAL A 429 -12.04 -40.56 1.23
C VAL A 429 -11.86 -39.06 1.10
N LEU A 430 -11.97 -38.53 -0.12
CA LEU A 430 -11.95 -37.10 -0.41
C LEU A 430 -13.37 -36.59 -0.64
N ARG A 431 -13.78 -35.56 0.09
CA ARG A 431 -15.05 -34.87 -0.09
C ARG A 431 -14.82 -33.43 -0.51
N THR A 432 -15.41 -33.02 -1.63
CA THR A 432 -15.40 -31.61 -2.04
C THR A 432 -16.31 -30.81 -1.11
N VAL A 433 -15.75 -29.79 -0.47
CA VAL A 433 -16.50 -28.89 0.45
C VAL A 433 -16.78 -27.53 -0.18
N LYS A 434 -15.93 -27.09 -1.12
CA LYS A 434 -16.11 -25.84 -1.88
C LYS A 434 -15.65 -26.03 -3.32
N GLN A 435 -16.33 -25.38 -4.25
CA GLN A 435 -15.96 -25.33 -5.66
C GLN A 435 -16.20 -23.92 -6.20
N PHE A 436 -15.27 -23.43 -7.01
CA PHE A 436 -15.30 -22.10 -7.62
C PHE A 436 -15.27 -22.24 -9.15
N ASN A 437 -16.18 -21.53 -9.81
CA ASN A 437 -16.23 -21.46 -11.27
C ASN A 437 -16.03 -20.02 -11.71
N TYR A 438 -15.04 -19.80 -12.57
CA TYR A 438 -14.67 -18.48 -13.05
C TYR A 438 -15.04 -18.33 -14.54
N ASN A 439 -16.06 -17.52 -14.82
CA ASN A 439 -16.52 -17.27 -16.18
C ASN A 439 -16.04 -15.90 -16.66
N TYR A 440 -15.30 -15.87 -17.75
CA TYR A 440 -14.89 -14.62 -18.39
C TYR A 440 -15.92 -14.21 -19.44
N LYS A 441 -16.20 -12.91 -19.50
CA LYS A 441 -16.96 -12.36 -20.62
C LYS A 441 -16.01 -12.27 -21.82
N PRO A 442 -16.37 -12.84 -22.97
CA PRO A 442 -15.56 -12.77 -24.18
C PRO A 442 -15.39 -11.34 -24.70
#